data_AF-A0A967M035-F1
#
_entry.id   AF-A0A967M035-F1
#
_cell.length_a   1.000
_cell.length_b   1.000
_cell.length_c   1.000
_cell.angle_alpha   90.00
_cell.angle_beta   90.00
_cell.angle_gamma   90.00
#
_symmetry.space_group_name_H-M   'P 1'
#
loop_
_entity.id
_entity.type
_entity.pdbx_description
1 polymer ?
#
loop_
_entity_poly.entity_id
_entity_poly.type
_entity_poly.pdbx_seq_one_letter_code
_entity_poly.pdbx_strand_id
1 'polypeptide(L)'
;QRAARLARELQQPYYTRHFVPLQGESALEIYVPVFDGERFRGMLIGTYSTDELLLYGGTAEVFERYQLCLVDGKGRMVGQCIAWD
;
A
#
# COMPACT_ATOMS: atom_id res chain seq x y z
N GLN A 1 5.95 -7.78 9.56
CA GLN A 1 7.29 -8.25 10.05
C GLN A 1 8.32 -8.55 8.96
N ARG A 2 7.98 -9.15 7.80
CA ARG A 2 8.96 -9.35 6.70
C ARG A 2 9.40 -8.05 6.01
N ALA A 3 8.49 -7.11 5.77
CA ALA A 3 8.79 -5.87 5.05
C ALA A 3 9.81 -4.98 5.80
N ALA A 4 9.61 -4.73 7.10
CA ALA A 4 10.57 -3.99 7.93
C ALA A 4 12.00 -4.57 7.88
N ARG A 5 12.12 -5.91 7.95
CA ARG A 5 13.42 -6.59 7.89
C ARG A 5 14.06 -6.42 6.51
N LEU A 6 13.30 -6.67 5.45
CA LEU A 6 13.77 -6.54 4.06
C LEU A 6 14.16 -5.09 3.74
N ALA A 7 13.37 -4.11 4.16
CA ALA A 7 13.68 -2.69 4.01
C ALA A 7 15.05 -2.36 4.63
N ARG A 8 15.29 -2.79 5.87
CA ARG A 8 16.59 -2.58 6.54
C ARG A 8 17.74 -3.32 5.84
N GLU A 9 17.57 -4.61 5.53
CA GLU A 9 18.62 -5.45 4.94
C GLU A 9 19.02 -4.99 3.54
N LEU A 10 18.06 -4.54 2.75
CA LEU A 10 18.28 -4.03 1.39
C LEU A 10 18.62 -2.53 1.36
N GLN A 11 18.55 -1.85 2.51
CA GLN A 11 18.74 -0.40 2.64
C GLN A 11 17.88 0.43 1.66
N GLN A 12 16.65 -0.02 1.37
CA GLN A 12 15.73 0.63 0.44
C GLN A 12 14.28 0.52 0.93
N PRO A 13 13.38 1.41 0.46
CA PRO A 13 11.95 1.27 0.73
C PRO A 13 11.41 -0.11 0.32
N TYR A 14 10.54 -0.67 1.15
CA TYR A 14 9.89 -1.95 0.86
C TYR A 14 8.40 -1.91 1.18
N TYR A 15 7.58 -2.31 0.21
CA TYR A 15 6.14 -2.42 0.37
C TYR A 15 5.72 -3.77 0.96
N THR A 16 4.69 -3.77 1.79
CA THR A 16 4.04 -5.02 2.20
C THR A 16 3.20 -5.60 1.06
N ARG A 17 2.78 -6.85 1.21
CA ARG A 17 1.56 -7.31 0.55
C ARG A 17 0.36 -6.62 1.19
N HIS A 18 -0.79 -6.65 0.52
CA HIS A 18 -2.05 -6.21 1.12
C HIS A 18 -2.28 -6.93 2.46
N PHE A 19 -2.89 -6.24 3.39
CA PHE A 19 -3.38 -6.81 4.64
C PHE A 19 -4.54 -5.96 5.16
N VAL A 20 -5.30 -6.51 6.11
CA VAL A 20 -6.35 -5.77 6.81
C VAL A 20 -5.81 -5.44 8.21
N PRO A 21 -5.59 -4.17 8.56
CA PRO A 21 -5.15 -3.75 9.88
C PRO A 21 -6.25 -3.96 10.93
N LEU A 22 -5.89 -3.96 12.21
CA LEU A 22 -6.82 -4.11 13.34
C LEU A 22 -7.94 -3.07 13.38
N GLN A 23 -7.75 -1.92 12.75
CA GLN A 23 -8.61 -0.74 12.86
C GLN A 23 -9.44 -0.44 11.62
N GLY A 24 -9.42 -1.25 10.56
CA GLY A 24 -10.26 -0.91 9.41
C GLY A 24 -9.95 -1.63 8.11
N GLU A 25 -9.99 -0.85 7.04
CA GLU A 25 -10.06 -1.27 5.65
C GLU A 25 -8.74 -1.81 5.09
N SER A 26 -8.82 -2.48 3.94
CA SER A 26 -7.66 -3.07 3.30
C SER A 26 -6.57 -2.04 3.02
N ALA A 27 -5.32 -2.42 3.31
CA ALA A 27 -4.20 -1.51 3.32
C ALA A 27 -2.91 -2.10 2.76
N LEU A 28 -2.03 -1.19 2.36
CA LEU A 28 -0.62 -1.45 2.02
C LEU A 28 0.25 -0.57 2.89
N GLU A 29 1.36 -1.10 3.38
CA GLU A 29 2.36 -0.31 4.11
C GLU A 29 3.65 -0.18 3.31
N ILE A 30 4.26 0.99 3.36
CA ILE A 30 5.64 1.21 2.94
C ILE A 30 6.53 1.36 4.17
N TYR A 31 7.65 0.64 4.17
CA TYR A 31 8.69 0.71 5.18
C TYR A 31 9.91 1.39 4.57
N VAL A 32 10.26 2.58 5.06
CA VAL A 32 11.43 3.36 4.60
C VAL A 32 12.49 3.35 5.69
N PRO A 33 13.64 2.68 5.47
CA PRO A 33 14.67 2.57 6.49
C PRO A 33 15.47 3.87 6.58
N VAL A 34 15.74 4.33 7.80
CA VAL A 34 16.51 5.56 8.05
C VAL A 34 17.90 5.17 8.54
N PHE A 35 18.92 5.71 7.88
CA PHE A 35 20.32 5.48 8.21
C PHE A 35 21.06 6.79 8.48
N ASP A 36 22.06 6.70 9.36
CA ASP A 36 23.07 7.73 9.61
C ASP A 36 24.43 7.11 9.25
N GLY A 37 24.91 7.41 8.05
CA GLY A 37 25.94 6.60 7.39
C GLY A 37 25.46 5.16 7.18
N GLU A 38 26.21 4.17 7.67
CA GLU A 38 25.82 2.75 7.63
C GLU A 38 24.95 2.32 8.83
N ARG A 39 24.79 3.19 9.83
CA ARG A 39 24.09 2.85 11.07
C ARG A 39 22.59 3.00 10.89
N PHE A 40 21.87 1.90 11.00
CA PHE A 40 20.40 1.90 11.04
C PHE A 40 19.90 2.68 12.27
N ARG A 41 19.05 3.69 12.04
CA ARG A 41 18.46 4.56 13.07
C ARG A 41 16.99 4.25 13.36
N GLY A 42 16.30 3.63 12.42
CA GLY A 42 14.89 3.32 12.58
C GLY A 42 14.16 3.22 11.24
N MET A 43 12.84 3.31 11.31
CA MET A 43 11.97 3.07 10.16
C MET A 43 10.86 4.11 10.15
N LEU A 44 10.61 4.71 8.99
CA LEU A 44 9.37 5.42 8.70
C LEU A 44 8.37 4.42 8.10
N ILE A 45 7.14 4.47 8.56
CA ILE A 45 6.06 3.60 8.08
C ILE A 45 4.94 4.49 7.57
N GLY A 46 4.55 4.29 6.32
CA GLY A 46 3.35 4.89 5.74
C GLY A 46 2.32 3.82 5.47
N THR A 47 1.07 4.05 5.88
CA THR A 47 -0.06 3.16 5.62
C THR A 47 -0.98 3.81 4.59
N TYR A 48 -1.31 3.08 3.54
CA TYR A 48 -2.24 3.49 2.49
C TYR A 48 -3.49 2.62 2.54
N SER A 49 -4.68 3.22 2.47
CA SER A 49 -5.89 2.49 2.09
C SER A 49 -5.78 2.09 0.62
N THR A 50 -6.13 0.85 0.30
CA THR A 50 -6.17 0.38 -1.09
C THR A 50 -7.24 1.08 -1.91
N ASP A 51 -8.34 1.46 -1.28
CA ASP A 51 -9.50 2.07 -1.95
C ASP A 51 -9.19 3.52 -2.29
N GLU A 52 -8.59 4.26 -1.35
CA GLU A 52 -8.10 5.63 -1.56
C GLU A 52 -6.96 5.70 -2.59
N LEU A 53 -6.10 4.68 -2.66
CA LEU A 53 -5.08 4.58 -3.71
C LEU A 53 -5.70 4.41 -5.10
N LEU A 54 -6.77 3.61 -5.22
CA LEU A 54 -7.51 3.45 -6.47
C LEU A 54 -8.22 4.76 -6.86
N LEU A 55 -8.82 5.44 -5.88
CA LEU A 55 -9.47 6.73 -6.08
C LEU A 55 -8.47 7.79 -6.57
N TYR A 56 -7.31 7.88 -5.92
CA TYR A 56 -6.25 8.81 -6.30
C TYR A 56 -5.66 8.53 -7.69
N GLY A 57 -5.55 7.26 -8.08
CA GLY A 57 -4.95 6.85 -9.34
C GLY A 57 -5.89 6.93 -10.55
N GLY A 58 -7.21 6.95 -10.35
CA GLY A 58 -8.17 7.01 -11.44
C GLY A 58 -8.44 8.44 -11.94
N THR A 59 -8.93 8.54 -13.18
CA THR A 59 -9.40 9.82 -13.76
C THR A 59 -10.92 9.81 -13.86
N ALA A 60 -11.51 11.00 -14.00
CA ALA A 60 -12.97 11.14 -14.12
C ALA A 60 -13.53 10.28 -15.28
N GLU A 61 -12.86 10.25 -16.43
CA GLU A 61 -13.30 9.48 -17.59
C GLU A 61 -13.27 7.96 -17.35
N VAL A 62 -12.31 7.48 -16.55
CA VAL A 62 -12.23 6.08 -16.15
C VAL A 62 -13.40 5.75 -15.25
N PHE A 63 -13.61 6.59 -14.24
CA PHE A 63 -14.68 6.41 -13.29
C PHE A 63 -16.07 6.42 -13.95
N GLU A 64 -16.30 7.24 -14.98
CA GLU A 64 -17.59 7.32 -15.70
C GLU A 64 -18.05 6.03 -16.36
N ARG A 65 -17.10 5.15 -16.67
CA ARG A 65 -17.34 3.99 -17.52
C ARG A 65 -17.00 2.67 -16.85
N TYR A 66 -16.17 2.71 -15.82
CA TYR A 66 -15.58 1.53 -15.22
C TYR A 66 -15.57 1.61 -13.69
N GLN A 67 -15.79 0.47 -13.06
CA GLN A 67 -15.45 0.25 -11.65
C GLN A 67 -14.02 -0.25 -11.58
N LEU A 68 -13.25 0.27 -10.62
CA LEU A 68 -11.87 -0.16 -10.40
C LEU A 68 -11.81 -1.09 -9.19
N CYS A 69 -11.07 -2.18 -9.34
CA CYS A 69 -10.74 -3.08 -8.24
C CYS A 69 -9.26 -3.42 -8.25
N LEU A 70 -8.69 -3.60 -7.05
CA LEU A 70 -7.36 -4.12 -6.85
C LEU A 70 -7.46 -5.59 -6.49
N VAL A 71 -6.68 -6.44 -7.16
CA VAL A 71 -6.61 -7.88 -6.88
C VAL A 71 -5.21 -8.29 -6.44
N ASP A 72 -5.11 -9.25 -5.52
CA ASP A 72 -3.83 -9.85 -5.15
C ASP A 72 -3.35 -10.88 -6.18
N GLY A 73 -2.13 -11.39 -5.99
CA GLY A 73 -1.55 -12.42 -6.87
C GLY A 73 -2.29 -13.77 -6.87
N LYS A 74 -3.36 -13.93 -6.07
CA LYS A 74 -4.27 -15.10 -6.07
C LYS A 74 -5.63 -14.75 -6.68
N GLY A 75 -5.81 -13.55 -7.23
CA GLY A 75 -7.06 -13.08 -7.81
C GLY A 75 -8.11 -12.66 -6.78
N ARG A 76 -7.75 -12.49 -5.51
CA ARG A 76 -8.69 -12.02 -4.49
C ARG A 76 -8.81 -10.51 -4.56
N MET A 77 -10.02 -9.97 -4.50
CA MET A 77 -10.23 -8.53 -4.40
C MET A 77 -9.76 -8.03 -3.05
N VAL A 78 -8.93 -6.99 -3.08
CA VAL A 78 -8.27 -6.39 -1.91
C VAL A 78 -8.43 -4.88 -1.88
N GLY A 79 -9.21 -4.33 -2.79
CA GLY A 79 -9.65 -2.95 -2.76
C GLY A 79 -10.60 -2.70 -3.91
N GLN A 80 -11.46 -1.70 -3.75
CA GLN A 80 -12.41 -1.28 -4.78
C GLN A 80 -12.65 0.23 -4.69
N CYS A 81 -12.93 0.85 -5.83
CA CYS A 81 -13.37 2.23 -5.87
C CYS A 81 -14.62 2.31 -6.76
N ILE A 82 -15.70 2.82 -6.15
CA ILE A 82 -16.95 3.14 -6.83
C ILE A 82 -17.07 4.66 -6.73
N ALA A 83 -16.95 5.34 -7.86
CA ALA A 83 -16.93 6.80 -7.91
C ALA A 83 -18.33 7.44 -8.08
N TRP A 84 -19.42 6.68 -7.87
CA TRP A 84 -20.79 7.14 -8.05
C TRP A 84 -21.63 6.79 -6.80
N ASP A 85 -22.21 7.82 -6.19
CA ASP A 85 -23.41 7.72 -5.34
C ASP A 85 -24.64 8.18 -6.14
#